data_AF-A0A444Y687-F1
#
_entry.id   AF-A0A444Y687-F1
#
_cell.length_a   1.000
_cell.length_b   1.000
_cell.length_c   1.000
_cell.angle_alpha   90.00
_cell.angle_beta   90.00
_cell.angle_gamma   90.00
#
_symmetry.space_group_name_H-M   'P 1'
#
loop_
_entity.id
_entity.type
_entity.pdbx_description
1 polymer ?
#
loop_
_entity_poly.entity_id
_entity_poly.type
_entity_poly.pdbx_seq_one_letter_code
_entity_poly.pdbx_strand_id
1 'polypeptide(L)'
;MGIGATLDGEFHLLLVTGRSSDKVDEFGDKPVTFADPVFGFWEDVQVPIENSDQFNNFLEDYDDEEEEEKEEYQNFCSVEMNKAYWEEQDKLLQATIRRTSSIETRVRQATKEALRELNVSDIQCRCRRLAEPVKSCRNCLRREICNRLVNLGYNCAICKSKWTSSSEIPSGEHTYLEVTDKSNSKGAEIKVVIELNFRVEFEMARANEEYNRLISRLPEVFIGKSERLGVLIKIMCSAAKKCMKEKKMHLGPWRKHKYMQAKWLGNKSNNIINSSITPTLRHQKPKASMLTFDLLENIPSMHYAAVEVVV
;
A
#
# COMPACT_ATOMS: atom_id res chain seq x y z
N MET A 1 18.33 34.54 74.28
CA MET A 1 17.76 35.90 74.42
C MET A 1 17.91 36.60 73.08
N GLY A 2 16.88 37.29 72.58
CA GLY A 2 17.05 38.35 71.58
C GLY A 2 16.83 37.97 70.12
N ILE A 3 15.56 37.98 69.73
CA ILE A 3 14.96 38.46 68.47
C ILE A 3 15.81 39.40 67.59
N GLY A 4 15.57 39.33 66.27
CA GLY A 4 15.96 40.37 65.32
C GLY A 4 15.81 39.96 63.85
N ALA A 5 14.59 40.05 63.31
CA ALA A 5 14.30 39.95 61.88
C ALA A 5 14.47 41.34 61.23
N THR A 6 14.95 41.40 59.98
CA THR A 6 14.46 42.34 58.95
C THR A 6 14.80 41.86 57.55
N LEU A 7 13.84 42.12 56.67
CA LEU A 7 13.61 41.62 55.32
C LEU A 7 14.32 42.44 54.21
N ASP A 8 14.21 41.87 53.00
CA ASP A 8 13.99 42.50 51.68
C ASP A 8 15.17 42.67 50.70
N GLY A 9 14.95 42.17 49.47
CA GLY A 9 15.68 42.61 48.26
C GLY A 9 15.86 41.59 47.13
N GLU A 10 14.77 41.31 46.39
CA GLU A 10 14.63 40.92 44.96
C GLU A 10 15.76 40.25 44.13
N PHE A 11 15.43 39.04 43.66
CA PHE A 11 15.24 38.57 42.28
C PHE A 11 16.14 38.99 41.07
N HIS A 12 16.51 37.91 40.34
CA HIS A 12 16.52 37.69 38.89
C HIS A 12 17.85 37.78 38.08
N LEU A 13 18.50 36.60 38.01
CA LEU A 13 18.75 35.76 36.81
C LEU A 13 19.51 36.30 35.57
N LEU A 14 20.37 35.39 35.09
CA LEU A 14 20.90 35.14 33.72
C LEU A 14 22.17 35.88 33.29
N LEU A 15 23.26 35.13 33.13
CA LEU A 15 23.72 34.59 31.83
C LEU A 15 25.12 33.99 32.01
N VAL A 16 25.30 32.71 31.65
CA VAL A 16 26.61 32.25 31.14
C VAL A 16 26.38 31.54 29.83
N THR A 17 26.95 32.15 28.79
CA THR A 17 27.03 31.71 27.41
C THR A 17 28.21 30.75 27.21
N GLY A 18 27.94 29.67 26.46
CA GLY A 18 28.78 29.06 25.42
C GLY A 18 30.14 28.44 25.82
N ARG A 19 30.73 27.54 25.03
CA ARG A 19 30.35 26.80 23.81
C ARG A 19 31.48 25.80 23.52
N SER A 20 31.16 24.76 22.76
CA SER A 20 32.05 23.85 21.98
C SER A 20 32.67 22.70 22.77
N SER A 21 32.79 21.47 22.25
CA SER A 21 32.44 20.84 20.97
C SER A 21 32.58 19.33 21.20
N ASP A 22 31.74 18.50 20.58
CA ASP A 22 32.17 17.32 19.80
C ASP A 22 30.93 16.47 19.42
N LYS A 23 30.74 16.32 18.11
CA LYS A 23 29.65 15.55 17.50
C LYS A 23 30.20 14.24 16.96
N VAL A 24 29.65 13.14 17.44
CA VAL A 24 29.65 11.84 16.78
C VAL A 24 28.20 11.57 16.37
N ASP A 25 27.93 11.49 15.07
CA ASP A 25 26.60 11.17 14.53
C ASP A 25 26.43 9.64 14.53
N GLU A 26 25.76 9.16 15.58
CA GLU A 26 25.24 7.80 15.70
C GLU A 26 23.88 7.74 14.98
N PHE A 27 23.84 7.17 13.77
CA PHE A 27 22.59 6.86 13.08
C PHE A 27 21.93 5.64 13.74
N GLY A 28 21.26 5.89 14.86
CA GLY A 28 20.39 4.94 15.53
C GLY A 28 19.05 4.81 14.79
N ASP A 29 18.70 3.58 14.43
CA ASP A 29 17.37 3.17 14.00
C ASP A 29 16.32 3.58 15.04
N LYS A 30 15.45 4.52 14.68
CA LYS A 30 14.29 4.90 15.49
C LYS A 30 13.06 4.11 15.03
N PRO A 31 12.40 3.33 15.91
CA PRO A 31 11.10 2.75 15.60
C PRO A 31 10.07 3.88 15.44
N VAL A 32 9.38 3.88 14.30
CA VAL A 32 8.29 4.82 14.02
C VAL A 32 7.09 4.44 14.89
N THR A 33 6.94 5.12 16.02
CA THR A 33 5.74 5.04 16.86
C THR A 33 4.59 5.73 16.13
N PHE A 34 3.61 4.95 15.68
CA PHE A 34 2.38 5.42 15.06
C PHE A 34 1.46 6.03 16.13
N ALA A 35 1.67 7.30 16.45
CA ALA A 35 0.71 8.12 17.19
C ALA A 35 -0.11 8.96 16.20
N ASP A 36 -1.42 8.88 16.39
CA ASP A 36 -2.53 9.18 15.48
C ASP A 36 -2.98 10.66 15.54
N PRO A 37 -2.95 11.38 14.40
CA PRO A 37 -3.88 12.49 14.16
C PRO A 37 -4.81 12.23 12.95
N VAL A 38 -4.92 10.99 12.46
CA VAL A 38 -5.46 10.65 11.13
C VAL A 38 -6.97 10.33 11.13
N PHE A 39 -7.64 10.31 12.28
CA PHE A 39 -9.09 10.01 12.35
C PHE A 39 -9.96 11.09 13.00
N GLY A 40 -9.59 12.36 12.85
CA GLY A 40 -10.43 13.49 13.22
C GLY A 40 -11.28 13.99 12.06
N PHE A 41 -12.60 13.87 12.20
CA PHE A 41 -13.63 14.70 11.55
C PHE A 41 -14.05 14.34 10.12
N TRP A 42 -15.04 13.45 9.99
CA TRP A 42 -16.15 13.63 9.04
C TRP A 42 -17.39 12.92 9.62
N GLU A 43 -18.27 13.68 10.26
CA GLU A 43 -19.58 13.21 10.72
C GLU A 43 -20.66 13.98 9.94
N ASP A 44 -21.55 13.20 9.33
CA ASP A 44 -22.93 13.44 8.92
C ASP A 44 -23.30 14.69 8.10
N VAL A 45 -23.36 14.50 6.78
CA VAL A 45 -24.50 15.00 5.97
C VAL A 45 -24.90 13.91 4.96
N GLN A 46 -26.03 13.25 5.20
CA GLN A 46 -26.72 12.44 4.21
C GLN A 46 -27.42 13.36 3.22
N VAL A 47 -27.05 13.28 1.95
CA VAL A 47 -27.82 13.85 0.84
C VAL A 47 -28.23 12.68 -0.07
N PRO A 48 -29.51 12.50 -0.40
CA PRO A 48 -29.93 11.49 -1.38
C PRO A 48 -29.52 11.99 -2.77
N ILE A 49 -28.85 11.15 -3.56
CA ILE A 49 -28.60 11.46 -4.97
C ILE A 49 -29.08 10.28 -5.81
N GLU A 50 -30.28 10.45 -6.35
CA GLU A 50 -30.72 9.82 -7.60
C GLU A 50 -30.02 10.57 -8.74
N ASN A 51 -29.14 9.87 -9.48
CA ASN A 51 -28.89 10.02 -10.92
C ASN A 51 -27.71 9.10 -11.30
N SER A 52 -28.07 7.96 -11.88
CA SER A 52 -27.16 6.88 -12.30
C SER A 52 -26.44 7.16 -13.63
N ASP A 53 -26.91 8.12 -14.42
CA ASP A 53 -26.66 8.03 -15.87
C ASP A 53 -25.67 9.07 -16.42
N GLN A 54 -24.94 9.79 -15.56
CA GLN A 54 -23.92 10.77 -16.00
C GLN A 54 -22.46 10.32 -15.84
N PHE A 55 -22.20 9.14 -15.28
CA PHE A 55 -20.82 8.65 -15.05
C PHE A 55 -20.29 7.69 -16.13
N ASN A 56 -21.14 7.23 -17.06
CA ASN A 56 -20.76 6.23 -18.05
C ASN A 56 -20.02 6.79 -19.28
N ASN A 57 -19.87 8.11 -19.41
CA ASN A 57 -19.18 8.74 -20.54
C ASN A 57 -17.67 8.97 -20.32
N PHE A 58 -17.07 8.45 -19.24
CA PHE A 58 -15.63 8.66 -18.95
C PHE A 58 -14.75 7.44 -19.28
N LEU A 59 -15.32 6.44 -19.97
CA LEU A 59 -14.63 5.25 -20.47
C LEU A 59 -14.22 5.45 -21.94
N GLU A 60 -13.44 6.49 -22.22
CA GLU A 60 -12.60 6.51 -23.42
C GLU A 60 -11.18 6.11 -23.00
N ASP A 61 -10.72 5.03 -23.62
CA ASP A 61 -9.34 4.58 -23.65
C ASP A 61 -8.52 5.70 -24.29
N TYR A 62 -7.64 6.35 -23.51
CA TYR A 62 -6.62 7.19 -24.10
C TYR A 62 -5.51 6.27 -24.57
N ASP A 63 -5.34 6.18 -25.88
CA ASP A 63 -4.23 5.50 -26.56
C ASP A 63 -2.89 5.87 -25.91
N ASP A 64 -2.10 4.84 -25.62
CA ASP A 64 -0.73 4.92 -25.08
C ASP A 64 0.26 5.17 -26.24
N GLU A 65 -0.10 6.03 -27.20
CA GLU A 65 0.84 6.46 -28.24
C GLU A 65 1.87 7.40 -27.62
N GLU A 66 3.14 7.03 -27.78
CA GLU A 66 4.29 7.87 -27.46
C GLU A 66 4.28 9.08 -28.41
N GLU A 67 3.63 10.18 -28.01
CA GLU A 67 3.78 11.45 -28.71
C GLU A 67 5.22 11.96 -28.56
N GLU A 68 6.00 11.85 -29.63
CA GLU A 68 7.20 12.66 -29.85
C GLU A 68 6.79 14.14 -30.02
N GLU A 69 6.80 14.92 -28.94
CA GLU A 69 6.44 16.34 -28.99
C GLU A 69 7.58 17.22 -29.53
N LYS A 70 7.30 17.88 -30.66
CA LYS A 70 7.96 19.13 -31.07
C LYS A 70 7.46 20.27 -30.17
N GLU A 71 8.34 20.82 -29.33
CA GLU A 71 8.02 21.96 -28.46
C GLU A 71 7.99 23.29 -29.25
N GLU A 72 6.87 24.03 -29.28
CA GLU A 72 6.92 25.48 -29.50
C GLU A 72 5.78 26.27 -28.79
N TYR A 73 6.21 27.19 -27.91
CA TYR A 73 5.59 28.43 -27.39
C TYR A 73 4.10 28.50 -26.98
N GLN A 74 3.81 28.56 -25.67
CA GLN A 74 2.79 29.47 -25.11
C GLN A 74 2.92 29.68 -23.58
N ASN A 75 3.71 30.66 -23.14
CA ASN A 75 4.21 30.76 -21.76
C ASN A 75 3.33 31.55 -20.74
N PHE A 76 2.03 31.72 -20.97
CA PHE A 76 1.13 32.28 -19.94
C PHE A 76 -0.18 31.47 -19.83
N CYS A 77 -0.81 31.17 -20.97
CA CYS A 77 -1.95 30.26 -21.05
C CYS A 77 -1.62 28.86 -20.47
N SER A 78 -0.38 28.41 -20.64
CA SER A 78 0.11 27.14 -20.08
C SER A 78 0.07 27.11 -18.55
N VAL A 79 0.38 28.21 -17.85
CA VAL A 79 0.44 28.23 -16.38
C VAL A 79 -0.96 28.17 -15.76
N GLU A 80 -1.90 28.95 -16.28
CA GLU A 80 -3.29 28.95 -15.80
C GLU A 80 -3.99 27.62 -16.11
N MET A 81 -3.80 27.08 -17.30
CA MET A 81 -4.29 25.74 -17.67
C MET A 81 -3.66 24.66 -16.80
N ASN A 82 -2.38 24.79 -16.43
CA ASN A 82 -1.71 23.86 -15.53
C ASN A 82 -2.32 23.89 -14.12
N LYS A 83 -2.51 25.09 -13.57
CA LYS A 83 -3.17 25.26 -12.27
C LYS A 83 -4.59 24.69 -12.28
N ALA A 84 -5.38 24.98 -13.32
CA ALA A 84 -6.74 24.47 -13.47
C ALA A 84 -6.79 22.94 -13.47
N TYR A 85 -5.85 22.29 -14.18
CA TYR A 85 -5.74 20.83 -14.17
C TYR A 85 -5.53 20.28 -12.74
N TRP A 86 -4.58 20.83 -11.97
CA TRP A 86 -4.28 20.30 -10.64
C TRP A 86 -5.43 20.52 -9.65
N GLU A 87 -6.15 21.63 -9.77
CA GLU A 87 -7.38 21.88 -9.01
C GLU A 87 -8.50 20.92 -9.39
N GLU A 88 -8.66 20.60 -10.67
CA GLU A 88 -9.63 19.62 -11.14
C GLU A 88 -9.30 18.22 -10.63
N GLN A 89 -8.05 17.76 -10.77
CA GLN A 89 -7.63 16.45 -10.26
C GLN A 89 -7.86 16.33 -8.75
N ASP A 90 -7.60 17.40 -8.00
CA ASP A 90 -7.89 17.42 -6.57
C ASP A 90 -9.39 17.29 -6.27
N LYS A 91 -10.22 18.08 -6.93
CA LYS A 91 -11.68 18.02 -6.78
C LYS A 91 -12.21 16.63 -7.10
N LEU A 92 -11.76 16.04 -8.21
CA LEU A 92 -12.12 14.68 -8.62
C LEU A 92 -11.66 13.64 -7.60
N LEU A 93 -10.43 13.76 -7.09
CA LEU A 93 -9.88 12.86 -6.09
C LEU A 93 -10.71 12.90 -4.81
N GLN A 94 -10.96 14.09 -4.28
CA GLN A 94 -11.76 14.32 -3.07
C GLN A 94 -13.19 13.79 -3.23
N ALA A 95 -13.85 14.13 -4.34
CA ALA A 95 -15.19 13.65 -4.64
C ALA A 95 -15.24 12.11 -4.71
N THR A 96 -14.20 11.48 -5.27
CA THR A 96 -14.12 10.02 -5.39
C THR A 96 -13.87 9.35 -4.03
N ILE A 97 -12.98 9.91 -3.19
CA ILE A 97 -12.68 9.37 -1.86
C ILE A 97 -13.89 9.47 -0.92
N ARG A 98 -14.65 10.56 -0.98
CA ARG A 98 -15.81 10.81 -0.10
C ARG A 98 -16.99 9.88 -0.35
N ARG A 99 -17.16 9.37 -1.57
CA ARG A 99 -18.26 8.45 -1.92
C ARG A 99 -18.11 7.16 -1.13
N THR A 100 -19.12 6.75 -0.36
CA THR A 100 -19.13 5.48 0.37
C THR A 100 -20.53 4.85 0.35
N SER A 101 -20.61 3.55 0.17
CA SER A 101 -21.83 2.75 0.28
C SER A 101 -21.93 2.09 1.67
N SER A 102 -23.12 1.58 2.01
CA SER A 102 -23.35 0.89 3.30
C SER A 102 -22.36 -0.27 3.55
N ILE A 103 -22.12 -1.13 2.55
CA ILE A 103 -21.15 -2.23 2.68
C ILE A 103 -19.72 -1.71 2.89
N GLU A 104 -19.31 -0.67 2.17
CA GLU A 104 -17.98 -0.08 2.33
C GLU A 104 -17.79 0.52 3.72
N THR A 105 -18.81 1.18 4.27
CA THR A 105 -18.80 1.74 5.63
C THR A 105 -18.67 0.63 6.67
N ARG A 106 -19.47 -0.44 6.55
CA ARG A 106 -19.42 -1.60 7.46
C ARG A 106 -18.06 -2.30 7.42
N VAL A 107 -17.53 -2.58 6.23
CA VAL A 107 -16.20 -3.20 6.05
C VAL A 107 -15.10 -2.28 6.56
N ARG A 108 -15.21 -0.96 6.35
CA ARG A 108 -14.25 0.02 6.85
C ARG A 108 -14.18 0.02 8.37
N GLN A 109 -15.34 0.03 9.04
CA GLN A 109 -15.39 0.00 10.50
C GLN A 109 -14.81 -1.31 11.06
N ALA A 110 -15.22 -2.46 10.51
CA ALA A 110 -14.69 -3.77 10.92
C ALA A 110 -13.17 -3.90 10.70
N THR A 111 -12.66 -3.39 9.58
CA THR A 111 -11.21 -3.39 9.30
C THR A 111 -10.46 -2.47 10.25
N LYS A 112 -11.04 -1.31 10.59
CA LYS A 112 -10.47 -0.35 11.55
C LYS A 112 -10.38 -0.96 12.95
N GLU A 113 -11.43 -1.65 13.38
CA GLU A 113 -11.45 -2.39 14.66
C GLU A 113 -10.41 -3.51 14.67
N ALA A 114 -10.36 -4.32 13.61
CA ALA A 114 -9.35 -5.38 13.49
C ALA A 114 -7.91 -4.84 13.57
N LEU A 115 -7.62 -3.71 12.92
CA LEU A 115 -6.31 -3.04 12.99
C LEU A 115 -6.01 -2.53 14.40
N ARG A 116 -6.99 -1.95 15.09
CA ARG A 116 -6.84 -1.46 16.48
C ARG A 116 -6.53 -2.61 17.44
N GLU A 117 -7.28 -3.71 17.34
CA GLU A 117 -7.06 -4.90 18.17
C GLU A 117 -5.68 -5.52 17.92
N LEU A 118 -5.22 -5.55 16.66
CA LEU A 118 -3.90 -6.05 16.29
C LEU A 118 -2.76 -5.17 16.80
N ASN A 119 -2.98 -3.86 16.95
CA ASN A 119 -1.99 -2.97 17.49
C ASN A 119 -1.77 -3.17 19.00
N VAL A 120 -2.81 -3.61 19.72
CA VAL A 120 -2.78 -3.87 21.16
C VAL A 120 -2.38 -5.31 21.47
N SER A 121 -2.71 -6.26 20.59
CA SER A 121 -2.42 -7.68 20.81
C SER A 121 -0.95 -8.01 20.51
N ASP A 122 -0.31 -8.77 21.40
CA ASP A 122 1.07 -9.27 21.18
C ASP A 122 1.09 -10.56 20.34
N ILE A 123 0.44 -10.51 19.17
CA ILE A 123 0.43 -11.64 18.24
C ILE A 123 1.74 -11.64 17.49
N GLN A 124 2.54 -12.69 17.70
CA GLN A 124 3.82 -12.88 17.03
C GLN A 124 3.64 -13.60 15.70
N CYS A 125 4.31 -13.11 14.67
CA CYS A 125 4.35 -13.74 13.36
C CYS A 125 5.38 -14.87 13.35
N ARG A 126 5.01 -16.01 12.76
CA ARG A 126 5.87 -17.20 12.64
C ARG A 126 6.55 -17.33 11.26
N CYS A 127 6.51 -16.28 10.43
CA CYS A 127 7.04 -16.32 9.06
C CYS A 127 8.57 -16.27 8.97
N ARG A 128 9.27 -15.84 10.03
CA ARG A 128 10.73 -15.77 10.09
C ARG A 128 11.23 -16.37 11.41
N ARG A 129 12.54 -16.64 11.49
CA ARG A 129 13.17 -17.18 12.71
C ARG A 129 13.14 -16.21 13.90
N LEU A 130 13.05 -14.90 13.65
CA LEU A 130 12.85 -13.90 14.68
C LEU A 130 11.35 -13.66 14.88
N ALA A 131 10.92 -13.66 16.14
CA ALA A 131 9.56 -13.36 16.54
C ALA A 131 9.30 -11.85 16.36
N GLU A 132 8.78 -11.50 15.19
CA GLU A 132 8.33 -10.13 14.90
C GLU A 132 6.83 -10.01 15.16
N PRO A 133 6.33 -8.83 15.61
CA PRO A 133 4.90 -8.57 15.69
C PRO A 133 4.21 -8.82 14.34
N VAL A 134 2.98 -9.36 14.35
CA VAL A 134 2.19 -9.60 13.13
C VAL A 134 2.03 -8.35 12.27
N LYS A 135 1.89 -7.18 12.90
CA LYS A 135 1.82 -5.87 12.22
C LYS A 135 3.05 -5.54 11.37
N SER A 136 4.22 -6.10 11.70
CA SER A 136 5.47 -5.93 10.94
C SER A 136 5.57 -6.89 9.74
N CYS A 137 4.70 -7.91 9.64
CA CYS A 137 4.68 -8.85 8.53
C CYS A 137 3.41 -8.71 7.69
N ARG A 138 3.56 -8.17 6.47
CA ARG A 138 2.45 -7.94 5.53
C ARG A 138 1.58 -9.17 5.27
N ASN A 139 2.16 -10.37 5.22
CA ASN A 139 1.41 -11.61 4.98
C ASN A 139 0.61 -12.05 6.22
N CYS A 140 1.22 -11.99 7.41
CA CYS A 140 0.54 -12.25 8.66
C CYS A 140 -0.58 -11.23 8.90
N LEU A 141 -0.31 -9.94 8.66
CA LEU A 141 -1.27 -8.85 8.83
C LEU A 141 -2.52 -9.05 7.95
N ARG A 142 -2.35 -9.32 6.65
CA ARG A 142 -3.49 -9.59 5.75
C ARG A 142 -4.31 -10.80 6.20
N ARG A 143 -3.64 -11.88 6.60
CA ARG A 143 -4.30 -13.10 7.08
C ARG A 143 -5.14 -12.83 8.32
N GLU A 144 -4.61 -12.08 9.27
CA GLU A 144 -5.29 -11.82 10.52
C GLU A 144 -6.48 -10.88 10.35
N ILE A 145 -6.35 -9.85 9.50
CA ILE A 145 -7.49 -9.00 9.11
C ILE A 145 -8.56 -9.83 8.39
N CYS A 146 -8.16 -10.68 7.43
CA CYS A 146 -9.08 -11.57 6.73
C CYS A 146 -9.84 -12.49 7.70
N ASN A 147 -9.13 -13.12 8.64
CA ASN A 147 -9.73 -14.01 9.64
C ASN A 147 -10.74 -13.27 10.52
N ARG A 148 -10.41 -12.06 10.99
CA ARG A 148 -11.32 -11.25 11.82
C ARG A 148 -12.58 -10.85 11.06
N LEU A 149 -12.43 -10.42 9.81
CA LEU A 149 -13.58 -10.11 8.94
C LEU A 149 -14.45 -11.35 8.70
N VAL A 150 -13.84 -12.52 8.46
CA VAL A 150 -14.58 -13.79 8.33
C VAL A 150 -15.32 -14.14 9.62
N ASN A 151 -14.69 -13.99 10.77
CA ASN A 151 -15.32 -14.25 12.08
C ASN A 151 -16.50 -13.30 12.37
N LEU A 152 -16.48 -12.09 11.82
CA LEU A 152 -17.60 -11.14 11.84
C LEU A 152 -18.70 -11.45 10.80
N GLY A 153 -18.54 -12.52 10.01
CA GLY A 153 -19.52 -12.97 9.02
C GLY A 153 -19.34 -12.38 7.62
N TYR A 154 -18.27 -11.63 7.35
CA TYR A 154 -17.98 -11.15 5.99
C TYR A 154 -17.39 -12.28 5.13
N ASN A 155 -17.82 -12.38 3.87
CA ASN A 155 -17.14 -13.22 2.89
C ASN A 155 -15.86 -12.50 2.41
N CYS A 156 -14.80 -12.61 3.21
CA CYS A 156 -13.49 -12.02 2.95
C CYS A 156 -12.49 -13.06 2.46
N ALA A 157 -11.66 -12.69 1.48
CA ALA A 157 -10.58 -13.52 0.96
C ALA A 157 -9.31 -12.72 0.70
N ILE A 158 -8.16 -13.40 0.80
CA ILE A 158 -6.88 -12.89 0.31
C ILE A 158 -6.82 -13.15 -1.19
N CYS A 159 -6.87 -12.09 -1.98
CA CYS A 159 -6.80 -12.17 -3.44
C CYS A 159 -5.35 -11.97 -3.92
N LYS A 160 -4.96 -12.74 -4.93
CA LYS A 160 -3.70 -12.58 -5.65
C LYS A 160 -3.98 -12.38 -7.12
N SER A 161 -3.70 -11.18 -7.63
CA SER A 161 -3.71 -10.89 -9.06
C SER A 161 -2.35 -11.26 -9.65
N LYS A 162 -2.37 -11.78 -10.87
CA LYS A 162 -1.17 -12.05 -11.66
C LYS A 162 -1.42 -11.63 -13.10
N TRP A 163 -0.47 -10.92 -13.70
CA TRP A 163 -0.54 -10.52 -15.09
C TRP A 163 0.77 -10.83 -15.80
N THR A 164 0.64 -11.22 -17.06
CA THR A 164 1.77 -11.47 -17.97
C THR A 164 2.28 -10.16 -18.54
N SER A 165 3.55 -10.15 -18.96
CA SER A 165 4.13 -9.00 -19.64
C SER A 165 3.46 -8.79 -21.00
N SER A 166 3.32 -7.53 -21.39
CA SER A 166 2.95 -7.08 -22.74
C SER A 166 4.02 -6.12 -23.27
N SER A 167 3.79 -5.52 -24.44
CA SER A 167 4.63 -4.44 -24.98
C SER A 167 4.66 -3.20 -24.05
N GLU A 168 3.59 -2.95 -23.32
CA GLU A 168 3.40 -1.72 -22.54
C GLU A 168 3.77 -1.87 -21.06
N ILE A 169 3.60 -3.08 -20.51
CA ILE A 169 3.78 -3.34 -19.07
C ILE A 169 4.55 -4.64 -18.79
N PRO A 170 5.45 -4.65 -17.79
CA PRO A 170 6.10 -5.88 -17.35
C PRO A 170 5.11 -6.79 -16.61
N SER A 171 5.45 -8.09 -16.52
CA SER A 171 4.70 -9.05 -15.70
C SER A 171 4.80 -8.69 -14.22
N GLY A 172 3.81 -9.14 -13.45
CA GLY A 172 3.81 -8.91 -12.01
C GLY A 172 2.71 -9.66 -11.29
N GLU A 173 2.73 -9.51 -9.97
CA GLU A 173 1.72 -10.04 -9.08
C GLU A 173 1.46 -9.06 -7.95
N HIS A 174 0.23 -9.07 -7.43
CA HIS A 174 -0.15 -8.24 -6.30
C HIS A 174 -1.09 -8.98 -5.38
N THR A 175 -0.99 -8.73 -4.07
CA THR A 175 -1.81 -9.40 -3.05
C THR A 175 -2.55 -8.37 -2.22
N TYR A 176 -3.87 -8.52 -2.17
CA TYR A 176 -4.79 -7.61 -1.50
C TYR A 176 -5.92 -8.40 -0.82
N LEU A 177 -6.79 -7.73 -0.09
CA LEU A 177 -7.97 -8.33 0.54
C LEU A 177 -9.22 -7.93 -0.25
N GLU A 178 -10.19 -8.83 -0.37
CA GLU A 178 -11.47 -8.55 -1.01
C GLU A 178 -12.61 -9.07 -0.15
N VAL A 179 -13.67 -8.28 -0.01
CA VAL A 179 -14.94 -8.69 0.58
C VAL A 179 -15.99 -8.73 -0.52
N THR A 180 -16.72 -9.83 -0.60
CA THR A 180 -17.74 -10.07 -1.61
C THR A 180 -19.12 -10.07 -0.96
N ASP A 181 -20.01 -9.18 -1.41
CA ASP A 181 -21.39 -9.11 -0.93
C ASP A 181 -22.37 -9.58 -2.01
N LYS A 182 -23.09 -10.67 -1.72
CA LYS A 182 -24.11 -11.27 -2.59
C LYS A 182 -25.53 -10.93 -2.13
N SER A 183 -25.71 -10.06 -1.14
CA SER A 183 -27.03 -9.75 -0.57
C SER A 183 -27.91 -8.87 -1.47
N ASN A 184 -27.41 -8.42 -2.62
CA ASN A 184 -28.16 -7.55 -3.52
C ASN A 184 -29.22 -8.34 -4.30
N SER A 185 -30.47 -7.91 -4.20
CA SER A 185 -31.63 -8.52 -4.87
C SER A 185 -31.53 -8.55 -6.40
N LYS A 186 -30.65 -7.73 -6.99
CA LYS A 186 -30.39 -7.69 -8.44
C LYS A 186 -29.41 -8.76 -8.93
N GLY A 187 -28.91 -9.65 -8.06
CA GLY A 187 -27.98 -10.73 -8.43
C GLY A 187 -26.55 -10.28 -8.78
N ALA A 188 -26.29 -8.98 -8.79
CA ALA A 188 -24.96 -8.42 -9.01
C ALA A 188 -24.10 -8.53 -7.75
N GLU A 189 -22.99 -9.26 -7.86
CA GLU A 189 -21.99 -9.42 -6.81
C GLU A 189 -21.21 -8.11 -6.61
N ILE A 190 -21.26 -7.54 -5.40
CA ILE A 190 -20.50 -6.34 -5.07
C ILE A 190 -19.15 -6.74 -4.49
N LYS A 191 -18.06 -6.20 -5.05
CA LYS A 191 -16.70 -6.46 -4.59
C LYS A 191 -16.13 -5.22 -3.93
N VAL A 192 -15.72 -5.34 -2.67
CA VAL A 192 -15.03 -4.31 -1.91
C VAL A 192 -13.57 -4.72 -1.74
N VAL A 193 -12.66 -3.94 -2.33
CA VAL A 193 -11.22 -4.10 -2.22
C VAL A 193 -10.73 -3.42 -0.94
N ILE A 194 -9.85 -4.11 -0.23
CA ILE A 194 -9.10 -3.60 0.93
C ILE A 194 -7.61 -3.66 0.58
N GLU A 195 -7.00 -2.49 0.42
CA GLU A 195 -5.55 -2.33 0.27
C GLU A 195 -4.99 -1.65 1.52
N LEU A 196 -4.04 -2.30 2.19
CA LEU A 196 -3.52 -1.83 3.50
C LEU A 196 -2.43 -0.78 3.37
N ASN A 197 -1.83 -0.65 2.18
CA ASN A 197 -0.73 0.25 1.90
C ASN A 197 -0.99 0.99 0.58
N PHE A 198 -2.14 1.64 0.47
CA PHE A 198 -2.61 2.20 -0.80
C PHE A 198 -1.83 3.45 -1.21
N ARG A 199 -1.52 4.35 -0.28
CA ARG A 199 -0.83 5.62 -0.57
C ARG A 199 0.55 5.40 -1.19
N VAL A 200 1.36 4.55 -0.57
CA VAL A 200 2.73 4.20 -1.01
C VAL A 200 2.78 3.64 -2.44
N GLU A 201 1.69 3.02 -2.91
CA GLU A 201 1.60 2.52 -4.30
C GLU A 201 1.60 3.63 -5.36
N PHE A 202 1.44 4.89 -4.96
CA PHE A 202 1.48 6.05 -5.85
C PHE A 202 2.63 7.03 -5.52
N GLU A 203 3.37 6.84 -4.43
CA GLU A 203 4.49 7.73 -4.08
C GLU A 203 5.62 7.69 -5.12
N MET A 204 6.12 8.86 -5.54
CA MET A 204 7.24 8.98 -6.48
C MET A 204 8.36 9.84 -5.89
N ALA A 205 9.59 9.30 -5.87
CA ALA A 205 10.75 9.98 -5.28
C ALA A 205 11.03 11.37 -5.89
N ARG A 206 10.73 11.54 -7.18
CA ARG A 206 10.91 12.81 -7.90
C ARG A 206 9.57 13.43 -8.29
N ALA A 207 8.53 13.33 -7.47
CA ALA A 207 7.28 14.07 -7.69
C ALA A 207 7.46 15.61 -7.62
N ASN A 208 6.50 16.36 -8.16
CA ASN A 208 6.33 17.80 -7.93
C ASN A 208 5.40 18.03 -6.72
N GLU A 209 5.29 19.28 -6.26
CA GLU A 209 4.49 19.63 -5.07
C GLU A 209 2.99 19.35 -5.26
N GLU A 210 2.47 19.64 -6.45
CA GLU A 210 1.06 19.44 -6.80
C GLU A 210 0.66 17.95 -6.71
N TYR A 211 1.50 17.06 -7.25
CA TYR A 211 1.30 15.62 -7.15
C TYR A 211 1.41 15.14 -5.70
N ASN A 212 2.41 15.61 -4.95
CA ASN A 212 2.55 15.27 -3.52
C ASN A 212 1.34 15.71 -2.70
N ARG A 213 0.71 16.83 -3.08
CA ARG A 213 -0.55 17.28 -2.46
C ARG A 213 -1.68 16.28 -2.72
N LEU A 214 -1.80 15.71 -3.93
CA LEU A 214 -2.76 14.63 -4.19
C LEU A 214 -2.44 13.36 -3.38
N ILE A 215 -1.17 12.96 -3.30
CA ILE A 215 -0.73 11.80 -2.50
C ILE A 215 -1.13 11.96 -1.02
N SER A 216 -0.92 13.15 -0.45
CA SER A 216 -1.27 13.42 0.95
C SER A 216 -2.75 13.21 1.27
N ARG A 217 -3.62 13.30 0.25
CA ARG A 217 -5.07 13.11 0.37
C ARG A 217 -5.51 11.66 0.23
N LEU A 218 -4.66 10.78 -0.30
CA LEU A 218 -4.97 9.36 -0.39
C LEU A 218 -5.01 8.73 1.01
N PRO A 219 -5.95 7.82 1.28
CA PRO A 219 -5.92 7.04 2.52
C PRO A 219 -4.75 6.06 2.52
N GLU A 220 -4.16 5.81 3.68
CA GLU A 220 -3.16 4.73 3.83
C GLU A 220 -3.78 3.36 3.60
N VAL A 221 -4.97 3.14 4.18
CA VAL A 221 -5.78 1.94 3.97
C VAL A 221 -6.97 2.29 3.08
N PHE A 222 -6.96 1.81 1.85
CA PHE A 222 -8.11 1.96 0.94
C PHE A 222 -9.12 0.84 1.17
N ILE A 223 -10.40 1.22 1.33
CA ILE A 223 -11.52 0.29 1.46
C ILE A 223 -12.65 0.81 0.57
N GLY A 224 -12.85 0.16 -0.57
CA GLY A 224 -13.82 0.60 -1.56
C GLY A 224 -14.18 -0.38 -2.64
N LYS A 225 -15.27 -0.12 -3.35
CA LYS A 225 -15.67 -0.91 -4.51
C LYS A 225 -14.63 -0.88 -5.64
N SER A 226 -14.59 -1.96 -6.43
CA SER A 226 -13.71 -2.11 -7.60
C SER A 226 -13.81 -0.94 -8.58
N GLU A 227 -15.02 -0.44 -8.83
CA GLU A 227 -15.24 0.64 -9.79
C GLU A 227 -14.64 1.95 -9.28
N ARG A 228 -14.82 2.23 -7.98
CA ARG A 228 -14.26 3.42 -7.32
C ARG A 228 -12.73 3.38 -7.31
N LEU A 229 -12.16 2.19 -7.08
CA LEU A 229 -10.72 1.97 -7.16
C LEU A 229 -10.19 2.28 -8.57
N GLY A 230 -10.87 1.81 -9.62
CA GLY A 230 -10.50 2.10 -11.01
C GLY A 230 -10.43 3.60 -11.32
N VAL A 231 -11.41 4.37 -10.82
CA VAL A 231 -11.43 5.84 -10.97
C VAL A 231 -10.24 6.48 -10.26
N LEU A 232 -9.94 6.08 -9.01
CA LEU A 232 -8.79 6.60 -8.27
C LEU A 232 -7.46 6.30 -8.99
N ILE A 233 -7.31 5.08 -9.51
CA ILE A 233 -6.13 4.69 -10.30
C ILE A 233 -6.00 5.60 -11.53
N LYS A 234 -7.09 5.88 -12.25
CA LYS A 234 -7.08 6.77 -13.42
C LYS A 234 -6.61 8.18 -13.07
N ILE A 235 -7.19 8.78 -12.02
CA ILE A 235 -6.83 10.12 -11.52
C ILE A 235 -5.32 10.16 -11.18
N MET A 236 -4.86 9.23 -10.35
CA MET A 236 -3.47 9.24 -9.86
C MET A 236 -2.45 8.94 -10.97
N CYS A 237 -2.77 8.07 -11.93
CA CYS A 237 -1.88 7.78 -13.06
C CYS A 237 -1.81 8.95 -14.06
N SER A 238 -2.92 9.63 -14.32
CA SER A 238 -2.94 10.85 -15.15
C SER A 238 -2.08 11.94 -14.51
N ALA A 239 -2.27 12.17 -13.21
CA ALA A 239 -1.48 13.12 -12.44
C ALA A 239 0.02 12.75 -12.43
N ALA A 240 0.36 11.46 -12.34
CA ALA A 240 1.74 10.99 -12.41
C ALA A 240 2.37 11.25 -13.78
N LYS A 241 1.63 10.99 -14.88
CA LYS A 241 2.07 11.28 -16.26
C LYS A 241 2.36 12.77 -16.43
N LYS A 242 1.45 13.64 -16.00
CA LYS A 242 1.66 15.10 -16.06
C LYS A 242 2.86 15.55 -15.22
N CYS A 243 2.98 15.06 -13.98
CA CYS A 243 4.11 15.36 -13.12
C CYS A 243 5.46 15.00 -13.77
N MET A 244 5.54 13.83 -14.41
CA MET A 244 6.76 13.38 -15.07
C MET A 244 7.07 14.18 -16.34
N LYS A 245 6.03 14.53 -17.12
CA LYS A 245 6.15 15.42 -18.29
C LYS A 245 6.73 16.79 -17.91
N GLU A 246 6.18 17.43 -16.87
CA GLU A 246 6.67 18.73 -16.38
C GLU A 246 8.11 18.68 -15.89
N LYS A 247 8.53 17.54 -15.33
CA LYS A 247 9.91 17.33 -14.86
C LYS A 247 10.86 16.82 -15.95
N LYS A 248 10.38 16.69 -17.19
CA LYS A 248 11.13 16.12 -18.33
C LYS A 248 11.73 14.75 -17.98
N MET A 249 10.92 13.90 -17.35
CA MET A 249 11.27 12.55 -16.93
C MET A 249 10.32 11.51 -17.54
N HIS A 250 10.82 10.30 -17.79
CA HIS A 250 9.98 9.19 -18.21
C HIS A 250 9.22 8.59 -17.02
N LEU A 251 7.94 8.24 -17.25
CA LEU A 251 7.13 7.51 -16.28
C LEU A 251 7.44 6.01 -16.40
N GLY A 252 7.90 5.39 -15.31
CA GLY A 252 8.20 3.96 -15.29
C GLY A 252 6.96 3.11 -15.61
N PRO A 253 7.10 1.95 -16.30
CA PRO A 253 5.98 1.10 -16.69
C PRO A 253 5.05 0.70 -15.53
N TRP A 254 5.61 0.48 -14.34
CA TRP A 254 4.85 0.12 -13.13
C TRP A 254 3.98 1.26 -12.55
N ARG A 255 4.10 2.48 -13.07
CA ARG A 255 3.26 3.63 -12.72
C ARG A 255 2.26 3.98 -13.81
N LYS A 256 2.31 3.31 -14.96
CA LYS A 256 1.32 3.46 -16.02
C LYS A 256 -0.04 2.92 -15.57
N HIS A 257 -1.10 3.47 -16.16
CA HIS A 257 -2.47 3.14 -15.82
C HIS A 257 -2.77 1.65 -15.95
N LYS A 258 -2.39 1.03 -17.07
CA LYS A 258 -2.62 -0.40 -17.35
C LYS A 258 -1.95 -1.31 -16.31
N TYR A 259 -0.72 -1.01 -15.90
CA TYR A 259 -0.03 -1.78 -14.85
C TYR A 259 -0.75 -1.64 -13.51
N MET A 260 -1.10 -0.40 -13.13
CA MET A 260 -1.78 -0.13 -11.88
C MET A 260 -3.19 -0.74 -11.86
N GLN A 261 -3.93 -0.75 -12.96
CA GLN A 261 -5.19 -1.47 -13.06
C GLN A 261 -5.00 -2.98 -12.88
N ALA A 262 -4.00 -3.59 -13.54
CA ALA A 262 -3.74 -5.02 -13.44
C ALA A 262 -3.49 -5.51 -12.01
N LYS A 263 -2.92 -4.64 -11.14
CA LYS A 263 -2.69 -4.96 -9.72
C LYS A 263 -3.95 -5.35 -8.96
N TRP A 264 -5.09 -4.72 -9.22
CA TRP A 264 -6.33 -4.97 -8.45
C TRP A 264 -7.51 -5.46 -9.29
N LEU A 265 -7.52 -5.13 -10.57
CA LEU A 265 -8.61 -5.45 -11.51
C LEU A 265 -8.21 -6.55 -12.52
N GLY A 266 -6.96 -7.02 -12.48
CA GLY A 266 -6.50 -8.11 -13.32
C GLY A 266 -7.06 -9.47 -12.90
N ASN A 267 -6.81 -10.48 -13.74
CA ASN A 267 -7.26 -11.84 -13.47
C ASN A 267 -6.66 -12.38 -12.16
N LYS A 268 -7.53 -12.95 -11.32
CA LYS A 268 -7.12 -13.62 -10.09
C LYS A 268 -6.47 -14.94 -10.44
N SER A 269 -5.25 -15.19 -9.96
CA SER A 269 -4.72 -16.54 -9.96
C SER A 269 -5.51 -17.35 -8.94
N ASN A 270 -6.19 -18.41 -9.39
CA ASN A 270 -7.07 -19.31 -8.63
C ASN A 270 -6.89 -19.23 -7.10
N ASN A 271 -7.96 -18.79 -6.45
CA ASN A 271 -8.09 -18.52 -5.01
C ASN A 271 -7.22 -19.40 -4.11
N ILE A 272 -6.44 -18.79 -3.22
CA ILE A 272 -5.94 -19.45 -2.01
C ILE A 272 -7.13 -19.53 -1.04
N ILE A 273 -7.98 -20.53 -1.28
CA ILE A 273 -8.92 -21.25 -0.41
C ILE A 273 -9.66 -20.44 0.66
N ASN A 274 -10.99 -20.39 0.52
CA ASN A 274 -11.92 -20.78 1.58
C ASN A 274 -13.04 -21.60 0.94
N SER A 275 -12.73 -22.87 0.65
CA SER A 275 -13.73 -23.91 0.45
C SER A 275 -13.63 -24.83 1.65
N SER A 276 -14.65 -24.84 2.49
CA SER A 276 -14.85 -25.85 3.52
C SER A 276 -14.93 -27.23 2.85
N ILE A 277 -13.82 -27.96 2.71
CA ILE A 277 -13.84 -29.38 2.34
C ILE A 277 -12.72 -30.12 3.10
N THR A 278 -13.15 -31.21 3.73
CA THR A 278 -12.40 -32.32 4.32
C THR A 278 -11.12 -32.71 3.56
N PRO A 279 -10.06 -33.14 4.27
CA PRO A 279 -8.78 -33.40 3.64
C PRO A 279 -8.81 -34.76 2.94
N THR A 280 -8.85 -34.74 1.60
CA THR A 280 -8.38 -35.90 0.82
C THR A 280 -6.96 -35.58 0.33
N LEU A 281 -5.99 -36.30 0.90
CA LEU A 281 -4.59 -36.26 0.45
C LEU A 281 -4.53 -36.60 -1.03
N ARG A 282 -4.16 -35.64 -1.87
CA ARG A 282 -3.60 -35.91 -3.20
C ARG A 282 -2.13 -35.53 -3.16
N HIS A 283 -1.27 -36.55 -3.09
CA HIS A 283 0.16 -36.41 -3.25
C HIS A 283 0.47 -35.81 -4.63
N GLN A 284 0.96 -34.57 -4.65
CA GLN A 284 1.62 -34.03 -5.84
C GLN A 284 3.06 -34.53 -5.84
N LYS A 285 3.42 -35.30 -6.87
CA LYS A 285 4.81 -35.71 -7.12
C LYS A 285 5.67 -34.48 -7.40
N PRO A 286 6.85 -34.33 -6.78
CA PRO A 286 7.77 -33.26 -7.12
C PRO A 286 8.33 -33.50 -8.53
N LYS A 287 8.16 -32.52 -9.43
CA LYS A 287 8.89 -32.48 -10.70
C LYS A 287 10.30 -31.97 -10.40
N ALA A 288 11.28 -32.87 -10.45
CA ALA A 288 12.69 -32.49 -10.39
C ALA A 288 13.07 -31.71 -11.66
N SER A 289 13.82 -30.62 -11.47
CA SER A 289 14.42 -29.83 -12.53
C SER A 289 15.52 -30.64 -13.23
N MET A 290 15.47 -30.75 -14.56
CA MET A 290 16.44 -31.49 -15.38
C MET A 290 17.75 -30.72 -15.64
N LEU A 291 18.17 -29.84 -14.73
CA LEU A 291 19.38 -29.03 -14.88
C LEU A 291 20.35 -29.20 -13.71
N THR A 292 20.63 -30.44 -13.32
CA THR A 292 21.85 -30.81 -12.60
C THR A 292 22.34 -32.12 -13.19
N PHE A 293 23.45 -32.04 -13.91
CA PHE A 293 24.17 -33.17 -14.48
C PHE A 293 24.83 -33.92 -13.30
N ASP A 294 24.49 -35.19 -13.13
CA ASP A 294 25.10 -36.10 -12.15
C ASP A 294 26.57 -36.35 -12.50
N LEU A 295 27.47 -35.92 -11.61
CA LEU A 295 28.85 -36.41 -11.54
C LEU A 295 29.22 -36.53 -10.06
N LEU A 296 28.97 -37.71 -9.49
CA LEU A 296 29.82 -38.42 -8.51
C LEU A 296 29.00 -39.48 -7.78
N GLU A 297 28.86 -40.65 -8.39
CA GLU A 297 28.76 -41.90 -7.63
C GLU A 297 30.05 -42.70 -7.86
N ASN A 298 30.54 -43.28 -6.75
CA ASN A 298 31.63 -44.26 -6.62
C ASN A 298 33.08 -43.75 -6.49
N ILE A 299 33.44 -43.36 -5.27
CA ILE A 299 34.81 -43.62 -4.78
C ILE A 299 34.68 -44.41 -3.46
N PRO A 300 35.16 -45.66 -3.40
CA PRO A 300 35.16 -46.45 -2.17
C PRO A 300 36.11 -45.85 -1.12
N SER A 301 35.64 -45.86 0.13
CA SER A 301 36.41 -45.71 1.36
C SER A 301 37.86 -46.21 1.25
N MET A 302 38.83 -45.30 1.28
CA MET A 302 40.23 -45.60 1.57
C MET A 302 40.59 -45.04 2.93
N HIS A 303 40.65 -45.93 3.92
CA HIS A 303 41.31 -45.69 5.19
C HIS A 303 42.82 -45.58 4.95
N TYR A 304 43.41 -44.42 5.23
CA TYR A 304 44.86 -44.29 5.32
C TYR A 304 45.31 -44.67 6.73
N ALA A 305 46.00 -45.81 6.84
CA ALA A 305 46.81 -46.15 8.00
C ALA A 305 48.18 -45.48 7.83
N ALA A 306 48.58 -44.65 8.80
CA ALA A 306 49.92 -44.10 8.88
C ALA A 306 50.89 -45.19 9.37
N VAL A 307 52.00 -45.38 8.67
CA VAL A 307 53.11 -46.24 9.09
C VAL A 307 54.33 -45.35 9.31
N GLU A 308 54.90 -45.42 10.51
CA GLU A 308 56.17 -44.79 10.88
C GLU A 308 57.34 -45.38 10.07
N VAL A 309 58.29 -44.54 9.68
CA VAL A 309 59.63 -44.99 9.28
C VAL A 309 60.65 -44.28 10.14
N VAL A 310 61.35 -45.10 10.92
CA VAL A 310 62.57 -44.80 11.68
C VAL A 310 63.74 -44.73 10.70
N VAL A 311 64.51 -43.63 10.74
CA VAL A 311 65.97 -43.59 10.51
C VAL A 311 66.57 -42.52 11.41
#